data_AF-A0AAV3RRG9-F1
#
_entry.id   AF-A0AAV3RRG9-F1
#
_cell.length_a   1.000
_cell.length_b   1.000
_cell.length_c   1.000
_cell.angle_alpha   90.00
_cell.angle_beta   90.00
_cell.angle_gamma   90.00
#
_symmetry.space_group_name_H-M   'P 1'
#
loop_
_entity.id
_entity.type
_entity.pdbx_description
1 polymer ?
#
loop_
_entity_poly.entity_id
_entity_poly.type
_entity_poly.pdbx_seq_one_letter_code
_entity_poly.pdbx_strand_id
1 'polypeptide(L)'
;MNPLKCAFGVSSGKFLGFIVRRQGIEIEKSKIDAIANMPEPRNIHELKSLRGKLAYLRRFISNLAGTCQPFNRLMKKGTFFIGMKHAVMLS
;
A
#
# COMPACT_ATOMS: atom_id res chain seq x y z
N MET A 1 -8.20 20.99 21.28
CA MET A 1 -8.97 20.03 20.46
C MET A 1 -9.72 20.82 19.38
N ASN A 2 -9.85 20.30 18.14
CA ASN A 2 -10.66 20.97 17.10
C ASN A 2 -12.03 20.29 17.02
N PRO A 3 -13.12 20.89 17.54
CA PRO A 3 -14.43 20.24 17.62
C PRO A 3 -14.99 19.81 16.26
N LEU A 4 -14.69 20.55 15.18
CA LEU A 4 -15.16 20.24 13.82
C LEU A 4 -14.47 19.02 13.20
N LYS A 5 -13.35 18.57 13.78
CA LYS A 5 -12.60 17.38 13.33
C LYS A 5 -12.78 16.19 14.28
N CYS A 6 -13.58 16.33 15.33
CA CYS A 6 -13.80 15.30 16.31
C CYS A 6 -15.11 14.55 16.05
N ALA A 7 -15.07 13.23 16.17
CA ALA A 7 -16.24 12.37 16.10
C ALA A 7 -16.28 11.52 17.38
N PHE A 8 -17.42 11.48 18.05
CA PHE A 8 -17.64 10.73 19.29
C PHE A 8 -18.89 9.86 19.15
N GLY A 9 -18.91 8.70 19.79
CA GLY A 9 -20.07 7.80 19.79
C GLY A 9 -20.44 7.20 18.42
N VAL A 10 -19.57 7.29 17.41
CA VAL A 10 -19.83 6.76 16.07
C VAL A 10 -19.58 5.26 15.98
N SER A 11 -20.41 4.55 15.21
CA SER A 11 -20.23 3.12 14.92
C SER A 11 -19.07 2.85 13.95
N SER A 12 -18.63 3.89 13.24
CA SER A 12 -17.48 3.85 12.33
C SER A 12 -16.84 5.22 12.16
N GLY A 13 -15.53 5.27 11.92
CA GLY A 13 -14.82 6.52 11.64
C GLY A 13 -13.60 6.35 10.75
N LYS A 14 -13.20 7.43 10.08
CA LYS A 14 -11.93 7.48 9.34
C LYS A 14 -10.80 7.87 10.29
N PHE A 15 -9.74 7.06 10.34
CA PHE A 15 -8.56 7.31 11.16
C PHE A 15 -7.28 6.92 10.43
N LEU A 16 -6.34 7.86 10.31
CA LEU A 16 -5.06 7.66 9.59
C LEU A 16 -5.21 7.05 8.19
N GLY A 17 -6.33 7.33 7.51
CA GLY A 17 -6.62 6.80 6.18
C GLY A 17 -7.12 5.35 6.14
N PHE A 18 -7.57 4.82 7.28
CA PHE A 18 -8.32 3.58 7.43
C PHE A 18 -9.74 3.87 7.92
N ILE A 19 -10.63 2.91 7.74
CA ILE A 19 -11.98 2.93 8.30
C ILE A 19 -11.95 2.00 9.52
N VAL A 20 -12.27 2.53 10.70
CA VAL A 20 -12.34 1.77 11.95
C VAL A 20 -13.80 1.52 12.28
N ARG A 21 -14.18 0.26 12.48
CA ARG A 21 -15.53 -0.18 12.87
C ARG A 21 -15.44 -1.27 13.93
N ARG A 22 -16.59 -1.69 14.47
CA ARG A 22 -16.67 -2.78 15.46
C ARG A 22 -16.03 -4.09 14.96
N GLN A 23 -16.15 -4.37 13.66
CA GLN A 23 -15.65 -5.58 13.03
C GLN A 23 -14.14 -5.56 12.76
N GLY A 24 -13.49 -4.41 12.90
CA GLY A 24 -12.05 -4.26 12.69
C GLY A 24 -11.67 -2.99 11.93
N ILE A 25 -10.51 -3.07 11.28
CA ILE A 25 -9.94 -1.99 10.49
C ILE A 25 -10.06 -2.38 9.02
N GLU A 26 -10.68 -1.52 8.23
CA GLU A 26 -10.85 -1.65 6.80
C GLU A 26 -10.00 -0.60 6.08
N ILE A 27 -9.62 -0.90 4.85
CA ILE A 27 -8.96 0.05 3.95
C ILE A 27 -9.99 0.60 2.96
N GLU A 28 -9.90 1.90 2.66
CA GLU A 28 -10.73 2.49 1.62
C GLU A 28 -10.33 1.94 0.24
N LYS A 29 -11.33 1.49 -0.54
CA LYS A 29 -11.12 0.90 -1.88
C LYS A 29 -10.29 1.80 -2.80
N SER A 30 -10.47 3.12 -2.70
CA SER A 30 -9.69 4.13 -3.42
C SER A 30 -8.17 4.00 -3.22
N LYS A 31 -7.70 3.58 -2.03
CA LYS A 31 -6.28 3.35 -1.76
C LYS A 31 -5.75 2.07 -2.37
N ILE A 32 -6.59 1.03 -2.44
CA ILE A 32 -6.26 -0.23 -3.15
C ILE A 32 -6.12 0.10 -4.64
N ASP A 33 -7.13 0.75 -5.20
CA ASP A 33 -7.18 1.11 -6.62
C ASP A 33 -6.00 2.00 -7.03
N ALA A 34 -5.59 2.93 -6.17
CA ALA A 34 -4.43 3.78 -6.45
C ALA A 34 -3.10 3.01 -6.54
N ILE A 35 -2.95 1.91 -5.79
CA ILE A 35 -1.76 1.05 -5.90
C ILE A 35 -1.88 0.13 -7.11
N ALA A 36 -3.06 -0.44 -7.35
CA ALA A 36 -3.31 -1.31 -8.50
C ALA A 36 -3.11 -0.60 -9.84
N ASN A 37 -3.49 0.68 -9.93
CA ASN A 37 -3.38 1.49 -11.13
C ASN A 37 -2.06 2.28 -11.23
N MET A 38 -1.10 2.04 -10.34
CA MET A 38 0.19 2.74 -10.38
C MET A 38 0.95 2.35 -11.65
N PRO A 39 1.58 3.30 -12.35
CA PRO A 39 2.47 2.95 -13.45
C PRO A 39 3.63 2.10 -12.94
N GLU A 40 4.14 1.27 -13.83
CA GLU A 40 5.31 0.43 -13.57
C GLU A 40 6.50 1.28 -13.12
N PRO A 41 7.17 0.94 -12.00
CA PRO A 41 8.32 1.70 -11.52
C PRO A 41 9.48 1.61 -12.51
N ARG A 42 10.00 2.75 -12.95
CA ARG A 42 11.06 2.87 -13.96
C ARG A 42 12.46 3.02 -13.36
N ASN A 43 12.55 3.25 -12.05
CA ASN A 43 13.81 3.46 -11.35
C ASN A 43 13.76 2.99 -9.89
N ILE A 44 14.94 2.94 -9.26
CA ILE A 44 15.09 2.52 -7.86
C ILE A 44 14.29 3.39 -6.88
N HIS A 45 14.15 4.69 -7.15
CA HIS A 45 13.41 5.61 -6.28
C HIS A 45 11.92 5.30 -6.28
N GLU A 46 11.34 5.08 -7.46
CA GLU A 46 9.94 4.67 -7.63
C GLU A 46 9.69 3.29 -7.01
N LEU A 47 10.62 2.35 -7.19
CA LEU A 47 10.51 1.02 -6.58
C LEU A 47 10.54 1.09 -5.04
N LYS A 48 11.41 1.92 -4.46
CA LYS A 48 11.44 2.18 -3.01
C LYS A 48 10.14 2.84 -2.53
N SER A 49 9.60 3.79 -3.30
CA SER A 49 8.33 4.44 -3.01
C SER A 49 7.17 3.44 -3.01
N LEU A 50 7.09 2.57 -4.03
CA LEU A 50 6.12 1.48 -4.10
C LEU A 50 6.23 0.55 -2.89
N ARG A 51 7.45 0.13 -2.52
CA ARG A 51 7.68 -0.69 -1.31
C ARG A 51 7.16 -0.01 -0.04
N GLY A 52 7.36 1.30 0.10
CA GLY A 52 6.82 2.08 1.23
C GLY A 52 5.30 2.08 1.27
N LYS A 53 4.65 2.28 0.12
CA LYS A 53 3.18 2.24 0.00
C LYS A 53 2.62 0.85 0.32
N LEU A 54 3.27 -0.21 -0.16
CA LEU A 54 2.91 -1.60 0.15
C LEU A 54 3.10 -1.92 1.63
N ALA A 55 4.16 -1.41 2.27
CA ALA A 55 4.38 -1.58 3.70
C ALA A 55 3.26 -0.96 4.56
N TYR A 56 2.72 0.20 4.14
CA TYR A 56 1.55 0.80 4.78
C TYR A 56 0.31 -0.11 4.70
N LEU A 57 0.20 -0.93 3.66
CA LEU A 57 -0.91 -1.89 3.46
C LEU A 57 -0.63 -3.31 3.95
N ARG A 58 0.53 -3.57 4.57
CA ARG A 58 0.99 -4.93 4.91
C ARG A 58 -0.03 -5.78 5.66
N ARG A 59 -0.87 -5.17 6.51
CA ARG A 59 -1.90 -5.88 7.29
C ARG A 59 -3.05 -6.46 6.45
N PHE A 60 -3.20 -5.98 5.21
CA PHE A 60 -4.26 -6.37 4.27
C PHE A 60 -3.76 -7.25 3.12
N ILE A 61 -2.44 -7.42 2.99
CA ILE A 61 -1.83 -8.17 1.89
C ILE A 61 -1.22 -9.45 2.46
N SER A 62 -1.86 -10.58 2.15
CA SER A 62 -1.32 -11.90 2.47
C SER A 62 0.03 -12.11 1.79
N ASN A 63 1.01 -12.60 2.56
CA ASN A 63 2.36 -12.90 2.07
C ASN A 63 3.06 -11.76 1.30
N LEU A 64 2.92 -10.51 1.75
CA LEU A 64 3.57 -9.36 1.10
C LEU A 64 5.08 -9.55 0.89
N ALA A 65 5.77 -10.21 1.83
CA ALA A 65 7.21 -10.47 1.73
C ALA A 65 7.56 -11.38 0.55
N GLY A 66 6.79 -12.45 0.33
CA GLY A 66 6.95 -13.32 -0.83
C GLY A 66 6.65 -12.58 -2.14
N THR A 67 5.55 -11.83 -2.18
CA THR A 67 5.16 -11.04 -3.37
C THR A 67 6.21 -9.97 -3.73
N CYS A 68 6.86 -9.38 -2.74
CA CYS A 68 7.91 -8.37 -2.95
C CYS A 68 9.30 -8.96 -3.19
N GLN A 69 9.50 -10.27 -3.04
CA GLN A 69 10.80 -10.91 -3.20
C GLN A 69 11.46 -10.63 -4.58
N PRO A 70 10.73 -10.59 -5.71
CA PRO A 70 11.31 -10.26 -7.01
C PRO A 70 11.96 -8.87 -7.05
N PHE A 71 11.42 -7.89 -6.30
CA PHE A 71 11.96 -6.53 -6.24
C PHE A 71 13.33 -6.44 -5.56
N ASN A 72 13.69 -7.40 -4.71
CA ASN A 72 14.95 -7.36 -3.98
C ASN A 72 16.17 -7.39 -4.88
N ARG A 73 16.07 -8.04 -6.06
CA ARG A 73 17.14 -8.06 -7.06
C ARG A 73 17.34 -6.68 -7.69
N LEU A 74 16.26 -5.96 -7.98
CA LEU A 74 16.26 -4.65 -8.65
C LEU A 74 16.66 -3.48 -7.74
N MET A 75 16.67 -3.69 -6.42
CA MET A 75 17.15 -2.69 -5.46
C MET A 75 18.67 -2.73 -5.24
N LYS A 76 19.40 -3.68 -5.83
CA LYS A 76 20.86 -3.78 -5.72
C LYS A 76 21.53 -2.70 -6.60
N LYS A 77 22.69 -2.20 -6.17
CA LYS A 77 23.49 -1.27 -7.00
C LYS A 77 23.92 -1.99 -8.29
N GLY A 78 23.78 -1.31 -9.43
CA GLY A 78 24.25 -1.81 -10.73
C GLY A 78 23.26 -2.66 -11.53
N THR A 79 22.00 -2.80 -11.10
CA THR A 79 20.98 -3.53 -11.88
C THR A 79 20.18 -2.61 -12.79
N PHE A 80 20.01 -3.02 -14.05
CA PHE A 80 19.15 -2.35 -15.01
C PHE A 80 17.67 -2.71 -14.76
N PHE A 81 16.80 -1.70 -14.77
CA PHE A 81 15.35 -1.91 -14.71
C PHE A 81 14.86 -2.35 -16.09
N ILE A 82 14.65 -3.66 -16.26
CA ILE A 82 14.10 -4.25 -17.49
C ILE A 82 12.73 -4.83 -17.15
N GLY A 83 11.66 -4.15 -17.60
CA GLY A 83 10.28 -4.66 -17.69
C GLY A 83 9.74 -5.42 -16.48
N MET A 84 9.33 -4.71 -15.43
CA MET A 84 8.48 -5.21 -14.35
C MET A 84 7.02 -5.38 -14.82
N LYS A 85 6.63 -6.52 -15.40
CA LYS A 85 5.20 -6.80 -15.58
C LYS A 85 4.51 -6.84 -14.21
N HIS A 86 3.65 -5.86 -13.96
CA HIS A 86 2.88 -5.73 -12.72
C HIS A 86 2.00 -6.96 -12.52
N ALA A 87 2.31 -7.75 -11.50
CA ALA A 87 1.38 -8.67 -10.88
C ALA A 87 1.51 -8.55 -9.37
N VAL A 88 1.22 -7.36 -8.84
CA VAL A 88 0.80 -7.27 -7.44
C VAL A 88 -0.66 -7.72 -7.45
N MET A 89 -0.87 -9.04 -7.43
CA MET A 89 -2.18 -9.64 -7.21
C MET A 89 -2.60 -9.25 -5.79
N LEU A 90 -3.31 -8.13 -5.68
CA LEU A 90 -4.12 -7.78 -4.52
C LEU A 90 -5.41 -8.61 -4.62
N SER A 91 -5.28 -9.92 -4.40
CA SER A 91 -6.40 -10.84 -4.19
C SER A 91 -6.65 -11.01 -2.71
#